data_AF-A7J319-F1
#
_entry.id   AF-A7J319-F1
#
_cell.length_a   1.000
_cell.length_b   1.000
_cell.length_c   1.000
_cell.angle_alpha   90.00
_cell.angle_beta   90.00
_cell.angle_gamma   90.00
#
_symmetry.space_group_name_H-M   'P 1'
#
loop_
_entity.id
_entity.type
_entity.pdbx_description
1 polymer ?
#
loop_
_entity_poly.entity_id
_entity_poly.type
_entity_poly.pdbx_seq_one_letter_code
_entity_poly.pdbx_strand_id
1 'polypeptide(L)'
;QPNAMGGREVGGLANQLAVHRAFDAESIKQVQVFWVSPEIATQPGLKAVELFEAVERGEIKVLWIMATNPVVSLPDNQLVRRALEICPFVVVSDITADSDV
;
A
#
# COMPACT_ATOMS: atom_id res chain seq x y z
N GLN A 1 11.21 -10.60 -3.42
CA GLN A 1 10.93 -10.30 -1.99
C GLN A 1 11.17 -11.55 -1.16
N PRO A 2 12.31 -11.67 -0.47
CA PRO A 2 12.63 -12.87 0.32
C PRO A 2 11.69 -13.07 1.52
N ASN A 3 11.09 -12.00 2.04
CA ASN A 3 10.14 -12.04 3.16
C ASN A 3 8.69 -11.74 2.74
N ALA A 4 8.24 -12.28 1.60
CA ALA A 4 6.89 -12.02 1.10
C ALA A 4 5.80 -12.50 2.07
N MET A 5 6.00 -13.65 2.73
CA MET A 5 5.04 -14.16 3.72
C MET A 5 5.02 -13.32 5.00
N GLY A 6 6.18 -12.98 5.57
CA GLY A 6 6.24 -12.14 6.77
C GLY A 6 5.61 -10.76 6.54
N GLY A 7 5.77 -10.17 5.35
CA GLY A 7 5.07 -8.94 4.97
C GLY A 7 3.55 -9.07 5.02
N ARG A 8 3.00 -10.22 4.60
CA ARG A 8 1.55 -10.50 4.68
C ARG A 8 1.09 -10.70 6.11
N GLU A 9 1.86 -11.43 6.91
CA GLU A 9 1.56 -11.69 8.33
C GLU A 9 1.43 -10.40 9.13
N VAL A 10 2.22 -9.37 8.80
CA VAL A 10 2.19 -8.08 9.52
C VAL A 10 1.22 -7.05 8.93
N GLY A 11 0.34 -7.43 8.00
CA GLY A 11 -0.68 -6.54 7.44
C GLY A 11 -0.23 -5.74 6.19
N GLY A 12 0.80 -6.19 5.48
CA GLY A 12 1.26 -5.58 4.23
C GLY A 12 0.36 -5.84 3.01
N LEU A 13 -0.90 -6.23 3.21
CA LEU A 13 -1.89 -6.43 2.15
C LEU A 13 -3.10 -5.54 2.38
N ALA A 14 -3.56 -4.85 1.34
CA ALA A 14 -4.71 -3.95 1.45
C ALA A 14 -6.03 -4.66 1.79
N ASN A 15 -6.12 -5.98 1.57
CA ASN A 15 -7.35 -6.76 1.75
C ASN A 15 -7.41 -7.56 3.06
N GLN A 16 -6.44 -7.42 3.95
CA GLN A 16 -6.40 -8.12 5.24
C GLN A 16 -5.78 -7.23 6.31
N LEU A 17 -6.21 -7.41 7.55
CA LEU A 17 -5.52 -6.90 8.72
C LEU A 17 -4.33 -7.82 9.08
N ALA A 18 -3.49 -7.36 10.02
CA ALA A 18 -2.39 -8.17 10.55
C ALA A 18 -2.88 -9.53 11.08
N VAL A 19 -2.00 -10.53 11.01
CA VAL A 19 -2.26 -11.94 11.38
C VAL A 19 -3.37 -12.57 10.52
N HIS A 20 -3.40 -12.22 9.23
CA HIS A 20 -4.34 -12.75 8.23
C HIS A 20 -5.82 -12.58 8.59
N ARG A 21 -6.14 -11.50 9.33
CA ARG A 21 -7.51 -11.24 9.76
C ARG A 21 -8.30 -10.54 8.67
N ALA A 22 -9.61 -10.83 8.63
CA ALA A 22 -10.55 -10.13 7.77
C ALA A 22 -11.00 -8.81 8.42
N PHE A 23 -11.94 -8.12 7.77
CA PHE A 23 -12.55 -6.89 8.26
C PHE A 23 -13.92 -7.13 8.94
N ASP A 24 -14.13 -8.30 9.53
CA ASP A 24 -15.28 -8.51 10.41
C ASP A 24 -15.09 -7.77 11.75
N ALA A 25 -16.20 -7.47 12.44
CA ALA A 25 -16.18 -6.63 13.64
C ALA A 25 -15.31 -7.20 14.77
N GLU A 26 -15.20 -8.53 14.90
CA GLU A 26 -14.37 -9.16 15.92
C GLU A 26 -12.89 -8.99 15.59
N SER A 27 -12.50 -9.29 14.35
CA SER A 27 -11.13 -9.09 13.85
C SER A 27 -10.66 -7.64 14.00
N ILE A 28 -11.48 -6.67 13.58
CA ILE A 28 -11.18 -5.25 13.69
C ILE A 28 -10.92 -4.87 15.16
N LYS A 29 -11.84 -5.25 16.06
CA LYS A 29 -11.74 -4.94 17.49
C LYS A 29 -10.47 -5.53 18.11
N GLN A 30 -10.12 -6.77 17.77
CA GLN A 30 -8.93 -7.43 18.30
C GLN A 30 -7.64 -6.72 17.90
N VAL A 31 -7.51 -6.35 16.61
CA VAL A 31 -6.31 -5.64 16.12
C VAL A 31 -6.24 -4.23 16.71
N GLN A 32 -7.36 -3.50 16.75
CA GLN A 32 -7.39 -2.14 17.31
C GLN A 32 -7.01 -2.10 18.79
N VAL A 33 -7.52 -3.04 19.59
CA VAL A 33 -7.18 -3.16 21.02
C VAL A 33 -5.70 -3.53 21.19
N PHE A 34 -5.20 -4.48 20.42
CA PHE A 34 -3.79 -4.90 20.50
C PHE A 34 -2.83 -3.75 20.20
N TRP A 35 -3.12 -2.93 19.19
CA TRP A 35 -2.30 -1.77 18.82
C TRP A 35 -2.58 -0.52 19.66
N VAL A 36 -3.59 -0.53 20.53
CA VAL A 36 -4.07 0.67 21.25
C VAL A 36 -4.35 1.82 20.27
N SER A 37 -4.92 1.47 19.10
CA SER A 37 -5.10 2.43 18.03
C SER A 37 -6.38 3.25 18.26
N PRO A 38 -6.32 4.60 18.18
CA PRO A 38 -7.52 5.43 18.31
C PRO A 38 -8.51 5.18 17.17
N GLU A 39 -8.00 4.87 15.98
CA GLU A 39 -8.77 4.57 14.77
C GLU A 39 -8.19 3.37 14.03
N ILE A 40 -9.01 2.67 13.25
CA ILE A 40 -8.55 1.54 12.43
C ILE A 40 -9.39 1.42 11.16
N ALA A 41 -8.78 0.89 10.09
CA ALA A 41 -9.51 0.59 8.87
C ALA A 41 -10.60 -0.47 9.12
N THR A 42 -11.82 -0.18 8.68
CA THR A 42 -12.98 -1.07 8.77
C THR A 42 -13.32 -1.77 7.46
N GLN A 43 -12.58 -1.47 6.40
CA GLN A 43 -12.76 -2.04 5.07
C GLN A 43 -11.41 -2.19 4.35
N PRO A 44 -11.33 -3.07 3.34
CA PRO A 44 -10.16 -3.20 2.48
C PRO A 44 -9.76 -1.87 1.81
N GLY A 45 -8.44 -1.69 1.63
CA GLY A 45 -7.88 -0.67 0.76
C GLY A 45 -7.80 -1.11 -0.71
N LEU A 46 -7.29 -0.21 -1.55
CA LEU A 46 -7.08 -0.48 -2.97
C LEU A 46 -5.88 -1.41 -3.20
N LYS A 47 -6.01 -2.34 -4.16
CA LYS A 47 -4.87 -3.13 -4.64
C LYS A 47 -4.00 -2.29 -5.56
N ALA A 48 -2.80 -2.77 -5.88
CA ALA A 48 -1.79 -2.00 -6.61
C ALA A 48 -2.31 -1.32 -7.90
N VAL A 49 -3.03 -2.03 -8.77
CA VAL A 49 -3.56 -1.44 -10.02
C VAL A 49 -4.60 -0.36 -9.71
N GLU A 50 -5.60 -0.68 -8.89
CA GLU A 50 -6.67 0.24 -8.47
C GLU A 50 -6.12 1.47 -7.74
N LEU A 51 -5.05 1.29 -6.96
CA LEU A 51 -4.33 2.36 -6.27
C LEU A 51 -3.74 3.36 -7.27
N PHE A 52 -3.02 2.90 -8.30
CA PHE A 52 -2.43 3.80 -9.29
C PHE A 52 -3.48 4.47 -10.19
N GLU A 53 -4.59 3.78 -10.50
CA GLU A 53 -5.73 4.42 -11.16
C GLU A 53 -6.35 5.52 -10.28
N ALA A 54 -6.49 5.29 -8.97
CA ALA A 54 -7.00 6.30 -8.04
C ALA A 54 -6.04 7.50 -7.86
N VAL A 55 -4.73 7.26 -7.91
CA VAL A 55 -3.73 8.33 -7.97
C VAL A 55 -3.88 9.14 -9.26
N GLU A 56 -4.04 8.49 -10.42
CA GLU A 56 -4.23 9.18 -11.72
C GLU A 56 -5.53 10.01 -11.73
N ARG A 57 -6.60 9.52 -11.07
CA ARG A 57 -7.85 10.28 -10.88
C ARG A 57 -7.76 11.39 -9.81
N GLY A 58 -6.63 11.51 -9.10
CA GLY A 58 -6.41 12.52 -8.06
C GLY A 58 -7.12 12.24 -6.73
N GLU A 59 -7.63 11.03 -6.51
CA GLU A 59 -8.27 10.58 -5.27
C GLU A 59 -7.23 10.34 -4.16
N ILE A 60 -6.04 9.85 -4.55
CA ILE A 60 -4.88 9.69 -3.67
C ILE A 60 -3.86 10.79 -3.96
N LYS A 61 -3.54 11.57 -2.92
CA LYS A 61 -2.65 12.74 -3.04
C LYS A 61 -1.24 12.52 -2.47
N VAL A 62 -1.08 11.46 -1.70
CA VAL A 62 0.17 11.09 -1.06
C VAL A 62 0.42 9.62 -1.31
N LEU A 63 1.58 9.29 -1.85
CA LEU A 63 2.01 7.92 -2.08
C LEU A 63 3.35 7.67 -1.39
N TRP A 64 3.45 6.58 -0.65
CA TRP A 64 4.71 6.14 -0.05
C TRP A 64 5.10 4.77 -0.58
N ILE A 65 6.21 4.74 -1.33
CA ILE A 65 6.77 3.54 -1.95
C ILE A 65 7.95 3.08 -1.11
N MET A 66 7.89 1.85 -0.60
CA MET A 66 8.90 1.29 0.30
C MET A 66 9.55 0.06 -0.31
N ALA A 67 10.85 0.13 -0.60
CA ALA A 67 11.71 -0.97 -1.07
C ALA A 67 11.12 -1.73 -2.27
N THR A 68 10.52 -1.01 -3.21
CA THR A 68 9.98 -1.53 -4.46
C THR A 68 9.99 -0.46 -5.55
N ASN A 69 9.97 -0.89 -6.81
CA ASN A 69 9.86 -0.01 -7.96
C ASN A 69 8.63 -0.41 -8.79
N PRO A 70 7.50 0.29 -8.64
CA PRO A 70 6.26 -0.04 -9.34
C PRO A 70 6.34 0.22 -10.86
N VAL A 71 7.20 1.16 -11.31
CA VAL A 71 7.40 1.45 -12.74
C VAL A 71 8.00 0.24 -13.46
N VAL A 72 8.88 -0.50 -12.78
CA VAL A 72 9.52 -1.70 -13.33
C VAL A 72 8.70 -2.97 -13.07
N SER A 73 8.02 -3.08 -11.92
CA SER A 73 7.40 -4.33 -11.49
C SER A 73 5.93 -4.51 -11.86
N LEU A 74 5.21 -3.44 -12.21
CA LEU A 74 3.81 -3.53 -12.63
C LEU A 74 3.66 -3.64 -14.15
N PRO A 75 2.63 -4.37 -14.64
CA PRO A 75 2.48 -4.65 -16.07
C PRO A 75 2.21 -3.40 -16.91
N ASP A 76 1.41 -2.46 -16.40
CA ASP A 76 1.16 -1.17 -17.06
C ASP A 76 2.07 -0.08 -16.48
N ASN A 77 3.31 -0.04 -16.96
CA ASN A 77 4.28 0.96 -16.53
C ASN A 77 3.92 2.39 -16.97
N GLN A 78 3.06 2.56 -18.00
CA GLN A 78 2.66 3.87 -18.47
C GLN A 78 1.66 4.50 -17.51
N LEU A 79 0.69 3.71 -17.04
CA LEU A 79 -0.23 4.12 -15.97
C LEU A 79 0.55 4.55 -14.73
N VAL A 80 1.50 3.74 -14.27
CA VAL A 80 2.28 4.05 -13.07
C VAL A 80 3.05 5.36 -13.24
N ARG A 81 3.72 5.58 -14.38
CA ARG A 81 4.45 6.83 -14.65
C ARG A 81 3.52 8.05 -14.61
N ARG A 82 2.38 8.01 -15.31
CA ARG A 82 1.42 9.13 -15.30
C ARG A 82 0.87 9.40 -13.91
N ALA A 83 0.55 8.34 -13.16
CA ALA A 83 0.09 8.46 -11.79
C ALA A 83 1.14 9.12 -10.89
N LEU A 84 2.41 8.75 -11.00
CA LEU A 84 3.51 9.36 -10.24
C LEU A 84 3.72 10.83 -10.62
N GLU A 85 3.64 11.19 -11.90
CA GLU A 85 3.74 12.59 -12.37
C GLU A 85 2.60 13.48 -11.85
N ILE A 86 1.40 12.92 -11.69
CA ILE A 86 0.20 13.63 -11.21
C ILE A 86 0.14 13.68 -9.69
N CYS A 87 0.74 12.70 -8.99
CA CYS A 87 0.66 12.59 -7.54
C CYS A 87 1.33 13.81 -6.87
N PRO A 88 0.61 14.60 -6.06
CA PRO A 88 1.15 15.80 -5.43
C PRO A 88 2.37 15.56 -4.53
N PHE A 89 2.46 14.38 -3.91
CA PHE A 89 3.55 14.07 -3.01
C PHE A 89 3.86 12.57 -3.01
N VAL A 90 5.09 12.23 -3.42
CA VAL A 90 5.61 10.86 -3.42
C VAL A 90 6.81 10.77 -2.49
N VAL A 91 6.78 9.80 -1.59
CA VAL A 91 7.92 9.43 -0.74
C VAL A 91 8.47 8.10 -1.24
N VAL A 92 9.78 8.03 -1.44
CA VAL A 92 10.48 6.78 -1.77
C VAL A 92 11.42 6.45 -0.63
N SER A 93 11.29 5.25 -0.07
CA SER A 93 12.20 4.69 0.92
C SER A 93 12.87 3.46 0.35
N ASP A 94 14.09 3.63 -0.12
CA ASP A 94 14.90 2.56 -0.71
C ASP A 94 16.32 2.60 -0.13
N ILE A 95 17.10 1.53 -0.35
CA ILE A 95 18.50 1.42 0.07
C ILE A 95 19.47 2.10 -0.89
N THR A 96 18.98 2.53 -2.05
CA THR A 96 19.73 3.23 -3.10
C THR A 96 19.05 4.55 -3.44
N ALA A 97 19.84 5.55 -3.82
CA ALA A 97 19.33 6.80 -4.38
C ALA A 97 18.92 6.65 -5.86
N ASP A 98 19.46 5.63 -6.54
CA ASP A 98 19.20 5.37 -7.95
C ASP A 98 17.99 4.43 -8.08
N SER A 99 16.80 5.01 -8.30
CA SER A 99 15.57 4.27 -8.56
C SER A 99 14.75 5.01 -9.63
N ASP A 100 14.20 4.29 -10.61
CA ASP A 100 13.37 4.85 -11.69
C ASP A 100 11.94 5.22 -11.24
N VAL A 101 11.77 5.55 -9.95
CA VAL A 101 10.49 5.91 -9.31
C VAL A 101 10.35 7.43 -9.22
#